data_AF-A0A9W8ZQ21-F1
#
_entry.id   AF-A0A9W8ZQ21-F1
#
_cell.length_a   1.000
_cell.length_b   1.000
_cell.length_c   1.000
_cell.angle_alpha   90.00
_cell.angle_beta   90.00
_cell.angle_gamma   90.00
#
_symmetry.space_group_name_H-M   'P 1'
#
loop_
_entity.id
_entity.type
_entity.pdbx_description
1 polymer ?
#
loop_
_entity_poly.entity_id
_entity_poly.type
_entity_poly.pdbx_seq_one_letter_code
_entity_poly.pdbx_strand_id
1 'polypeptide(L)'
;MAAPYTEHFLDIKRQIAESYPDFQARATQAWAEIISELGKVAEILSAKGSEVPLHSTGQIHRAVFSPSEKVEEIRRIGSVVIKDVVDDAEARAWQDSLKDFVKANPTVRGFPEGDKQFFELYWTKPQVQARSHPNLLAASAWLNNLYRDSGNEPLDGVDLQHLSPMPIDSVSDIR
;
A
#
# COMPACT_ATOMS: atom_id res chain seq x y z
N MET A 1 -5.53 11.09 36.90
CA MET A 1 -4.41 11.82 36.29
C MET A 1 -4.81 12.13 34.85
N ALA A 2 -4.83 13.39 34.44
CA ALA A 2 -5.07 13.74 33.03
C ALA A 2 -3.89 13.21 32.18
N ALA A 3 -4.18 12.69 30.98
CA ALA A 3 -3.14 12.20 30.09
C ALA A 3 -2.14 13.33 29.77
N PRO A 4 -0.82 13.06 29.77
CA PRO A 4 0.24 14.08 29.77
C PRO A 4 0.27 15.02 28.56
N TYR A 5 -0.56 14.76 27.53
CA TYR A 5 -0.60 15.52 26.28
C TYR A 5 -1.88 16.35 26.09
N THR A 6 -2.75 16.43 27.11
CA THR A 6 -4.07 17.04 26.97
C THR A 6 -3.99 18.54 26.64
N GLU A 7 -3.08 19.28 27.26
CA GLU A 7 -2.91 20.73 27.01
C GLU A 7 -2.36 21.00 25.62
N HIS A 8 -1.33 20.27 25.20
CA HIS A 8 -0.75 20.40 23.86
C HIS A 8 -1.78 20.17 22.74
N PHE A 9 -2.62 19.13 22.86
CA PHE A 9 -3.67 18.88 21.87
C PHE A 9 -4.78 19.94 21.89
N LEU A 10 -5.07 20.56 23.03
CA LEU A 10 -6.01 21.67 23.11
C LEU A 10 -5.47 22.90 22.38
N ASP A 11 -4.18 23.20 22.56
CA ASP A 11 -3.55 24.34 21.92
C ASP A 11 -3.49 24.18 20.40
N ILE A 12 -3.16 22.98 19.89
CA ILE A 12 -3.22 22.69 18.45
C ILE A 12 -4.64 22.89 17.91
N LYS A 13 -5.67 22.38 18.61
CA LYS A 13 -7.06 22.54 18.17
C LYS A 13 -7.47 24.01 18.12
N ARG A 14 -7.03 24.83 19.08
CA ARG A 14 -7.26 26.28 19.08
C ARG A 14 -6.57 26.96 17.90
N GLN A 15 -5.29 26.67 17.68
CA GLN A 15 -4.53 27.23 16.56
C GLN A 15 -5.18 26.93 15.21
N ILE A 16 -5.65 25.68 15.00
CA ILE A 16 -6.36 25.31 13.77
C ILE A 16 -7.68 26.11 13.67
N ALA A 17 -8.46 26.18 14.75
CA ALA A 17 -9.73 26.90 14.74
C ALA A 17 -9.57 28.41 14.49
N GLU A 18 -8.51 29.02 15.01
CA GLU A 18 -8.19 30.43 14.83
C GLU A 18 -7.64 30.73 13.42
N SER A 19 -7.01 29.74 12.76
CA SER A 19 -6.44 29.91 11.42
C SER A 19 -7.47 30.04 10.29
N TYR A 20 -8.75 29.72 10.54
CA TYR A 20 -9.82 29.75 9.54
C TYR A 20 -11.02 30.59 10.01
N PRO A 21 -11.51 31.55 9.20
CA PRO A 21 -12.70 32.33 9.53
C PRO A 21 -13.95 31.46 9.69
N ASP A 22 -14.79 31.78 10.67
CA ASP A 22 -16.05 31.06 10.97
C ASP A 22 -15.86 29.54 11.14
N PHE A 23 -14.70 29.12 11.68
CA PHE A 23 -14.29 27.71 11.73
C PHE A 23 -15.38 26.79 12.26
N GLN A 24 -16.03 27.13 13.37
CA GLN A 24 -17.05 26.28 13.97
C GLN A 24 -18.20 25.99 12.98
N ALA A 25 -18.74 27.03 12.33
CA ALA A 25 -19.85 26.87 11.40
C ALA A 25 -19.42 26.05 10.17
N ARG A 26 -18.26 26.39 9.58
CA ARG A 26 -17.73 25.72 8.39
C ARG A 26 -17.35 24.26 8.64
N ALA A 27 -16.68 23.98 9.76
CA ALA A 27 -16.28 22.62 10.14
C ALA A 27 -17.51 21.76 10.44
N THR A 28 -18.52 22.32 11.11
CA THR A 28 -19.79 21.61 11.38
C THR A 28 -20.51 21.26 10.08
N GLN A 29 -20.61 22.21 9.15
CA GLN A 29 -21.21 21.99 7.84
C GLN A 29 -20.44 20.93 7.03
N ALA A 30 -19.13 21.11 6.88
CA ALA A 30 -18.28 20.17 6.13
C ALA A 30 -18.33 18.75 6.71
N TRP A 31 -18.38 18.63 8.04
CA TRP A 31 -18.54 17.34 8.70
C TRP A 31 -19.88 16.69 8.36
N ALA A 32 -20.98 17.45 8.39
CA ALA A 32 -22.30 16.94 8.01
C ALA A 32 -22.33 16.45 6.56
N GLU A 33 -21.69 17.20 5.65
CA GLU A 33 -21.53 16.82 4.24
C GLU A 33 -20.72 15.52 4.08
N ILE A 34 -19.57 15.41 4.76
CA ILE A 34 -18.73 14.20 4.75
C ILE A 34 -19.50 12.98 5.23
N ILE A 35 -20.25 13.09 6.34
CA ILE A 35 -21.05 11.98 6.87
C ILE A 35 -22.15 11.58 5.88
N SER A 36 -22.79 12.54 5.20
CA SER A 36 -23.79 12.25 4.17
C SER A 36 -23.19 11.49 2.98
N GLU A 37 -22.05 11.94 2.46
CA GLU A 37 -21.37 11.26 1.36
C GLU A 37 -20.85 9.88 1.76
N LEU A 38 -20.33 9.73 2.98
CA LEU A 38 -19.89 8.44 3.50
C LEU A 38 -21.06 7.45 3.59
N GLY A 39 -22.25 7.92 3.97
CA GLY A 39 -23.47 7.12 3.97
C GLY A 39 -23.80 6.55 2.59
N LYS A 40 -23.74 7.37 1.54
CA LYS A 40 -23.95 6.93 0.15
C LYS A 40 -22.93 5.89 -0.29
N VAL A 41 -21.65 6.10 0.05
CA VAL A 41 -20.58 5.15 -0.28
C VAL A 41 -20.80 3.82 0.46
N ALA A 42 -21.17 3.86 1.73
CA ALA A 42 -21.45 2.66 2.52
C ALA A 42 -22.61 1.83 1.94
N GLU A 43 -23.69 2.48 1.47
CA GLU A 43 -24.80 1.80 0.79
C GLU A 43 -24.35 1.12 -0.51
N ILE A 44 -23.58 1.83 -1.34
CA ILE A 44 -23.03 1.27 -2.59
C ILE A 44 -22.15 0.05 -2.30
N LEU A 45 -21.28 0.13 -1.29
CA LEU A 45 -20.38 -0.97 -0.93
C LEU A 45 -21.15 -2.16 -0.34
N SER A 46 -22.15 -1.90 0.50
CA SER A 46 -23.03 -2.94 1.05
C SER A 46 -23.76 -3.71 -0.05
N ALA A 47 -24.24 -3.00 -1.08
CA ALA A 47 -24.92 -3.60 -2.23
C ALA A 47 -23.97 -4.38 -3.16
N LYS A 48 -22.72 -3.92 -3.33
CA LYS A 48 -21.71 -4.57 -4.19
C LYS A 48 -21.06 -5.80 -3.54
N GLY A 49 -21.07 -5.91 -2.22
CA GLY A 49 -20.42 -7.02 -1.50
C GLY A 49 -18.89 -6.93 -1.52
N SER A 50 -18.20 -8.07 -1.36
CA SER A 50 -16.73 -8.14 -1.17
C SER A 50 -15.89 -7.97 -2.44
N GLU A 51 -16.44 -7.33 -3.48
CA GLU A 51 -15.73 -7.10 -4.72
C GLU A 51 -14.74 -5.92 -4.60
N VAL A 52 -13.49 -6.22 -4.21
CA VAL A 52 -12.36 -5.30 -4.39
C VAL A 52 -12.00 -5.28 -5.89
N PRO A 53 -11.65 -4.13 -6.50
CA PRO A 53 -11.25 -4.09 -7.91
C PRO A 53 -10.14 -5.09 -8.23
N LEU A 54 -10.46 -6.06 -9.08
CA LEU A 54 -9.56 -7.15 -9.49
C LEU A 54 -8.88 -6.80 -10.82
N HIS A 55 -7.56 -6.90 -10.85
CA HIS A 55 -6.73 -6.81 -12.05
C HIS A 55 -5.86 -8.08 -12.16
N SER A 56 -5.67 -8.63 -13.36
CA SER A 56 -4.78 -9.79 -13.59
C SER A 56 -3.48 -9.33 -14.26
N THR A 57 -2.34 -9.84 -13.79
CA THR A 57 -0.99 -9.48 -14.27
C THR A 57 -0.57 -10.19 -15.56
N GLY A 58 -1.39 -11.08 -16.12
CA GLY A 58 -1.13 -11.62 -17.47
C GLY A 58 -0.99 -10.52 -18.56
N GLN A 59 -1.30 -9.27 -18.18
CA GLN A 59 -1.18 -8.04 -18.94
C GLN A 59 -0.01 -7.12 -18.49
N ILE A 60 0.80 -7.43 -17.47
CA ILE A 60 1.93 -6.55 -17.06
C ILE A 60 2.99 -6.44 -18.16
N HIS A 61 3.25 -7.53 -18.89
CA HIS A 61 4.25 -7.56 -19.98
C HIS A 61 3.70 -7.14 -21.34
N ARG A 62 2.37 -7.04 -21.48
CA ARG A 62 1.73 -6.55 -22.69
C ARG A 62 1.21 -5.17 -22.38
N ALA A 63 1.91 -4.15 -22.89
CA ALA A 63 1.45 -2.77 -22.98
C ALA A 63 -0.08 -2.65 -22.88
N VAL A 64 -0.56 -1.69 -22.09
CA VAL A 64 -1.98 -1.36 -21.83
C VAL A 64 -2.41 -1.71 -20.40
N PHE A 65 -2.02 -0.85 -19.45
CA PHE A 65 -2.90 -0.59 -18.32
C PHE A 65 -4.21 -0.04 -18.90
N SER A 66 -5.27 -0.84 -18.71
CA SER A 66 -6.65 -0.72 -19.20
C SER A 66 -7.31 0.66 -19.01
N PRO A 67 -8.52 0.92 -19.60
CA PRO A 67 -9.12 2.25 -19.78
C PRO A 67 -9.09 3.14 -18.53
N SER A 68 -8.94 4.46 -18.74
CA SER A 68 -8.88 5.49 -17.69
C SER A 68 -9.91 5.31 -16.57
N GLU A 69 -11.08 4.78 -16.88
CA GLU A 69 -12.16 4.49 -15.94
C GLU A 69 -11.75 3.54 -14.80
N LYS A 70 -10.92 2.52 -15.06
CA LYS A 70 -10.45 1.60 -14.01
C LYS A 70 -9.43 2.26 -13.09
N VAL A 71 -8.59 3.13 -13.64
CA VAL A 71 -7.59 3.88 -12.86
C VAL A 71 -8.28 4.85 -11.90
N GLU A 72 -9.31 5.56 -12.36
CA GLU A 72 -10.09 6.44 -11.48
C GLU A 72 -10.86 5.65 -10.41
N GLU A 73 -11.37 4.47 -10.73
CA GLU A 73 -11.99 3.60 -9.73
C GLU A 73 -10.98 3.16 -8.66
N ILE A 74 -9.76 2.75 -9.04
CA ILE A 74 -8.69 2.40 -8.10
C ILE A 74 -8.35 3.60 -7.21
N ARG A 75 -8.22 4.81 -7.77
CA ARG A 75 -7.97 6.02 -6.98
C ARG A 75 -9.08 6.33 -5.99
N ARG A 76 -10.34 6.19 -6.44
CA ARG A 76 -11.52 6.44 -5.60
C ARG A 76 -11.63 5.43 -4.45
N ILE A 77 -11.25 4.18 -4.68
CA ILE A 77 -11.34 3.09 -3.68
C ILE A 77 -10.09 3.05 -2.79
N GLY A 78 -8.92 3.43 -3.32
CA GLY A 78 -7.64 3.38 -2.63
C GLY A 78 -7.04 1.98 -2.50
N SER A 79 -7.58 0.98 -3.20
CA SER A 79 -7.04 -0.40 -3.18
C SER A 79 -7.31 -1.15 -4.49
N VAL A 80 -6.47 -2.14 -4.79
CA VAL A 80 -6.56 -3.01 -5.98
C VAL A 80 -5.95 -4.37 -5.69
N VAL A 81 -6.57 -5.43 -6.21
CA VAL A 81 -5.99 -6.78 -6.20
C VAL A 81 -5.32 -7.05 -7.54
N ILE A 82 -4.05 -7.41 -7.53
CA ILE A 82 -3.30 -7.79 -8.72
C ILE A 82 -3.02 -9.29 -8.68
N LYS A 83 -3.75 -10.07 -9.50
CA LYS A 83 -3.66 -11.54 -9.60
C LYS A 83 -2.53 -11.96 -10.51
N ASP A 84 -1.98 -13.16 -10.32
CA ASP A 84 -0.98 -13.81 -11.19
C ASP A 84 0.42 -13.14 -11.19
N VAL A 85 0.75 -12.34 -10.17
CA VAL A 85 2.04 -11.61 -10.09
C VAL A 85 3.22 -12.61 -10.11
N VAL A 86 3.05 -13.73 -9.42
CA VAL A 86 4.01 -14.83 -9.32
C VAL A 86 3.26 -16.11 -9.66
N ASP A 87 3.95 -17.04 -10.31
CA ASP A 87 3.39 -18.36 -10.59
C ASP A 87 3.01 -19.10 -9.30
N ASP A 88 1.88 -19.81 -9.32
CA ASP A 88 1.36 -20.54 -8.17
C ASP A 88 2.38 -21.55 -7.60
N ALA A 89 3.16 -22.22 -8.44
CA ALA A 89 4.14 -23.19 -7.99
C ALA A 89 5.33 -22.50 -7.31
N GLU A 90 5.78 -21.36 -7.83
CA GLU A 90 6.85 -20.56 -7.21
C GLU A 90 6.40 -19.98 -5.86
N ALA A 91 5.19 -19.41 -5.81
CA ALA A 91 4.62 -18.89 -4.57
C ALA A 91 4.46 -19.99 -3.49
N ARG A 92 4.01 -21.19 -3.88
CA ARG A 92 3.94 -22.35 -2.98
C ARG A 92 5.32 -22.80 -2.50
N ALA A 93 6.31 -22.84 -3.39
CA ALA A 93 7.67 -23.22 -3.02
C ALA A 93 8.28 -22.25 -1.99
N TRP A 94 8.03 -20.94 -2.13
CA TRP A 94 8.43 -19.95 -1.13
C TRP A 94 7.73 -20.15 0.21
N GLN A 95 6.43 -20.44 0.18
CA GLN A 95 5.67 -20.73 1.39
C GLN A 95 6.23 -21.96 2.13
N ASP A 96 6.51 -23.04 1.40
CA ASP A 96 7.06 -24.26 2.01
C ASP A 96 8.47 -24.04 2.55
N SER A 97 9.32 -23.29 1.84
CA SER A 97 10.62 -22.89 2.34
C SER A 97 10.54 -22.07 3.64
N LEU A 98 9.56 -21.17 3.77
CA LEU A 98 9.32 -20.42 5.01
C LEU A 98 8.85 -21.34 6.15
N LYS A 99 7.94 -22.28 5.88
CA LYS A 99 7.48 -23.26 6.87
C LYS A 99 8.65 -24.09 7.40
N ASP A 100 9.52 -24.56 6.51
CA ASP A 100 10.68 -25.36 6.88
C ASP A 100 11.71 -24.54 7.65
N PHE A 101 11.92 -23.27 7.28
CA PHE A 101 12.77 -22.35 8.04
C PHE A 101 12.26 -22.17 9.47
N VAL A 102 10.96 -21.95 9.67
CA VAL A 102 10.36 -21.79 11.00
C VAL A 102 10.48 -23.08 11.83
N LYS A 103 10.23 -24.25 11.22
CA LYS A 103 10.39 -25.56 11.90
C LYS A 103 11.83 -25.80 12.35
N ALA A 104 12.80 -25.46 11.51
CA ALA A 104 14.21 -25.61 11.84
C ALA A 104 14.72 -24.60 12.89
N ASN A 105 13.98 -23.50 13.11
CA ASN A 105 14.36 -22.41 14.01
C ASN A 105 13.23 -22.10 15.01
N PRO A 106 12.99 -22.95 16.02
CA PRO A 106 11.88 -22.77 16.97
C PRO A 106 11.99 -21.48 17.82
N THR A 107 13.21 -20.90 17.91
CA THR A 107 13.51 -19.64 18.60
C THR A 107 13.04 -18.40 17.84
N VAL A 108 12.53 -18.54 16.61
CA VAL A 108 11.97 -17.42 15.84
C VAL A 108 10.87 -16.75 16.64
N ARG A 109 11.02 -15.44 16.87
CA ARG A 109 10.03 -14.62 17.56
C ARG A 109 8.81 -14.40 16.67
N GLY A 110 7.67 -14.23 17.31
CA GLY A 110 6.40 -14.04 16.64
C GLY A 110 5.29 -13.81 17.65
N PHE A 111 4.13 -13.39 17.16
CA PHE A 111 2.96 -13.15 18.01
C PHE A 111 1.68 -13.64 17.33
N PRO A 112 0.63 -14.00 18.12
CA PRO A 112 0.65 -14.15 19.57
C PRO A 112 1.53 -15.33 20.06
N GLU A 113 1.86 -15.35 21.36
CA GLU A 113 2.63 -16.45 21.96
C GLU A 113 1.81 -17.74 21.96
N GLY A 114 2.44 -18.89 21.68
CA GLY A 114 1.78 -20.19 21.58
C GLY A 114 1.04 -20.45 20.26
N ASP A 115 0.67 -19.41 19.51
CA ASP A 115 0.04 -19.49 18.19
C ASP A 115 0.59 -18.38 17.26
N LYS A 116 1.83 -18.53 16.80
CA LYS A 116 2.49 -17.49 15.99
C LYS A 116 1.77 -17.34 14.64
N GLN A 117 1.14 -16.19 14.43
CA GLN A 117 0.53 -15.80 13.16
C GLN A 117 1.40 -14.77 12.42
N PHE A 118 2.06 -13.91 13.19
CA PHE A 118 3.13 -13.04 12.72
C PHE A 118 4.49 -13.62 13.10
N PHE A 119 5.43 -13.59 12.16
CA PHE A 119 6.81 -14.04 12.35
C PHE A 119 7.76 -12.86 12.14
N GLU A 120 8.66 -12.63 13.10
CA GLU A 120 9.68 -11.58 13.01
C GLU A 120 10.85 -12.03 12.10
N LEU A 121 10.54 -12.23 10.82
CA LEU A 121 11.47 -12.64 9.78
C LEU A 121 11.54 -11.56 8.72
N TYR A 122 12.75 -11.19 8.30
CA TYR A 122 12.94 -10.07 7.36
C TYR A 122 13.78 -10.43 6.13
N TRP A 123 14.68 -11.41 6.24
CA TRP A 123 15.73 -11.67 5.23
C TRP A 123 15.81 -13.13 4.78
N THR A 124 14.73 -13.90 4.89
CA THR A 124 14.74 -15.26 4.34
C THR A 124 14.88 -15.21 2.82
N LYS A 125 15.51 -16.22 2.23
CA LYS A 125 15.64 -16.34 0.77
C LYS A 125 14.32 -16.07 0.02
N PRO A 126 13.18 -16.72 0.36
CA PRO A 126 11.91 -16.42 -0.30
C PRO A 126 11.44 -14.96 -0.14
N GLN A 127 11.69 -14.31 1.00
CA GLN A 127 11.34 -12.88 1.17
C GLN A 127 12.17 -11.97 0.26
N VAL A 128 13.47 -12.23 0.14
CA VAL A 128 14.35 -11.45 -0.74
C VAL A 128 13.96 -11.66 -2.20
N GLN A 129 13.76 -12.92 -2.62
CA GLN A 129 13.34 -13.27 -3.98
C GLN A 129 11.99 -12.65 -4.36
N ALA A 130 11.00 -12.71 -3.46
CA ALA A 130 9.71 -12.09 -3.69
C ALA A 130 9.83 -10.58 -3.89
N ARG A 131 10.59 -9.88 -3.03
CA ARG A 131 10.80 -8.42 -3.14
C ARG A 131 11.51 -8.00 -4.43
N SER A 132 12.42 -8.83 -4.94
CA SER A 132 13.13 -8.58 -6.19
C SER A 132 12.46 -9.18 -7.43
N HIS A 133 11.26 -9.77 -7.30
CA HIS A 133 10.61 -10.46 -8.42
C HIS A 133 10.22 -9.44 -9.51
N PRO A 134 10.58 -9.67 -10.80
CA PRO A 134 10.42 -8.67 -11.86
C PRO A 134 8.97 -8.21 -12.03
N ASN A 135 7.99 -9.11 -11.89
CA ASN A 135 6.58 -8.73 -11.98
C ASN A 135 6.11 -7.90 -10.76
N LEU A 136 6.66 -8.16 -9.57
CA LEU A 136 6.31 -7.38 -8.37
C LEU A 136 6.86 -5.97 -8.49
N LEU A 137 8.11 -5.84 -8.96
CA LEU A 137 8.71 -4.56 -9.26
C LEU A 137 7.85 -3.82 -10.29
N ALA A 138 7.55 -4.42 -11.44
CA ALA A 138 6.72 -3.79 -12.48
C ALA A 138 5.33 -3.36 -11.98
N ALA A 139 4.66 -4.19 -11.17
CA ALA A 139 3.40 -3.81 -10.52
C ALA A 139 3.58 -2.62 -9.57
N SER A 140 4.67 -2.58 -8.82
CA SER A 140 4.99 -1.49 -7.89
C SER A 140 5.22 -0.17 -8.63
N ALA A 141 6.00 -0.18 -9.71
CA ALA A 141 6.17 1.02 -10.54
C ALA A 141 4.85 1.49 -11.16
N TRP A 142 4.00 0.58 -11.60
CA TRP A 142 2.68 0.98 -12.08
C TRP A 142 1.82 1.65 -11.00
N LEU A 143 1.76 1.07 -9.79
CA LEU A 143 1.05 1.68 -8.66
C LEU A 143 1.61 3.06 -8.32
N ASN A 144 2.93 3.24 -8.38
CA ASN A 144 3.58 4.53 -8.16
C ASN A 144 3.15 5.58 -9.20
N ASN A 145 2.87 5.19 -10.44
CA ASN A 145 2.36 6.08 -11.49
C ASN A 145 0.86 6.44 -11.31
N LEU A 146 0.18 5.90 -10.30
CA LEU A 146 -1.20 6.32 -9.97
C LEU A 146 -1.24 7.65 -9.22
N TYR A 147 -0.16 8.01 -8.52
CA TYR A 147 -0.04 9.28 -7.81
C TYR A 147 0.04 10.44 -8.80
N ARG A 148 -0.55 11.58 -8.43
CA ARG A 148 -0.49 12.83 -9.19
C ARG A 148 -0.11 13.94 -8.23
N ASP A 149 0.75 14.85 -8.69
CA ASP A 149 0.85 16.16 -8.04
C ASP A 149 -0.34 17.04 -8.52
N SER A 150 -0.79 17.91 -7.63
CA SER A 150 -1.70 19.01 -7.93
C SER A 150 -1.10 20.00 -8.94
N GLY A 151 0.23 20.12 -8.98
CA GLY A 151 0.96 20.73 -10.08
C GLY A 151 1.08 19.73 -11.22
N ASN A 152 0.73 20.11 -12.43
CA ASN A 152 0.87 19.25 -13.61
C ASN A 152 2.34 19.11 -14.07
N GLU A 153 3.28 19.20 -13.13
CA GLU A 153 4.73 19.26 -13.32
C GLU A 153 5.37 17.97 -12.76
N PRO A 154 6.42 17.43 -13.40
CA PRO A 154 7.21 16.36 -12.82
C PRO A 154 7.85 16.80 -11.50
N LEU A 155 7.70 16.00 -10.46
CA LEU A 155 8.38 16.23 -9.18
C LEU A 155 9.89 16.07 -9.37
N ASP A 156 10.65 17.15 -9.17
CA ASP A 156 12.10 17.13 -9.28
C ASP A 156 12.72 16.10 -8.32
N GLY A 157 13.59 15.24 -8.84
CA GLY A 157 14.21 14.14 -8.09
C GLY A 157 13.32 12.94 -7.75
N VAL A 158 12.06 12.90 -8.21
CA VAL A 158 11.16 11.74 -8.01
C VAL A 158 10.99 10.99 -9.32
N ASP A 159 11.68 9.87 -9.43
CA ASP A 159 11.46 8.93 -10.52
C ASP A 159 10.50 7.81 -10.09
N LEU A 160 9.39 7.71 -10.81
CA LEU A 160 8.33 6.72 -10.60
C LEU A 160 8.42 5.57 -11.62
N GLN A 161 9.45 5.57 -12.48
CA GLN A 161 9.57 4.71 -13.66
C GLN A 161 10.86 3.87 -13.71
N HIS A 162 11.92 4.15 -12.94
CA HIS A 162 13.16 3.36 -12.99
C HIS A 162 13.02 2.00 -12.31
N LEU A 163 12.55 1.06 -13.10
CA LEU A 163 12.89 -0.35 -12.96
C LEU A 163 13.59 -0.85 -14.22
N SER A 164 14.49 -0.03 -14.77
CA SER A 164 15.53 -0.60 -15.63
C SER A 164 16.50 -1.37 -14.72
N PRO A 165 16.82 -2.64 -15.02
CA PRO A 165 17.84 -3.35 -14.28
C PRO A 165 19.12 -2.51 -14.32
N MET A 166 19.67 -2.19 -13.14
CA MET A 166 21.01 -1.61 -13.04
C MET A 166 21.97 -2.52 -13.83
N PRO A 167 22.80 -1.98 -14.74
CA PRO A 167 23.89 -2.75 -15.33
C PRO A 167 24.76 -3.27 -14.19
N ILE A 168 24.84 -4.59 -14.02
CA ILE A 168 25.75 -5.21 -13.05
C ILE A 168 27.15 -5.21 -13.67
N ASP A 169 27.71 -4.02 -13.84
CA ASP A 169 29.10 -3.82 -14.22
C ASP A 169 29.86 -3.34 -12.98
N SER A 170 30.09 -4.28 -12.05
CA SER A 170 31.22 -4.36 -11.10
C SER A 170 30.80 -5.01 -9.78
N VAL A 171 30.88 -6.34 -9.76
CA VAL A 171 30.93 -7.12 -8.50
C VAL A 171 32.34 -6.99 -7.90
N SER A 172 32.80 -5.79 -7.59
CA SER A 172 34.13 -5.57 -6.98
C SER A 172 34.11 -5.01 -5.56
N ASP A 173 33.01 -4.44 -5.06
CA ASP A 173 33.05 -3.69 -3.79
C ASP A 173 32.06 -4.14 -2.71
N ILE A 174 31.68 -5.42 -2.69
CA ILE A 174 31.11 -6.04 -1.49
C ILE A 174 32.18 -6.93 -0.86
N ARG A 175 32.96 -6.32 0.04
CA ARG A 175 33.77 -7.01 1.06
C ARG A 175 33.08 -6.91 2.40
#